data_AF-W7MNY5-F1
#
_entry.id   AF-W7MNY5-F1
#
_cell.length_a   1.000
_cell.length_b   1.000
_cell.length_c   1.000
_cell.angle_alpha   90.00
_cell.angle_beta   90.00
_cell.angle_gamma   90.00
#
_symmetry.space_group_name_H-M   'P 1'
#
loop_
_entity.id
_entity.type
_entity.pdbx_description
1 polymer ?
#
loop_
_entity_poly.entity_id
_entity_poly.type
_entity_poly.pdbx_seq_one_letter_code
_entity_poly.pdbx_strand_id
1 'polypeptide(L)'
;MRQSLRRKSCSACARSKRRCSLSAPSCRRCTAKGIECSYPTVTPVPPPLPNALPSDSIDDALLSLQMPSFTSSTTEAYGMELDSVDHHAHAHAHAHAHAHAHVHAHTANDYTARAEFLAHMMSLQSTALADKGFNVFIHSSQTLASDALRDALAGSALHAMRNPSNARFVDSEIARRASNIVAVLLAASISDDTLDLQMLPSVQALLVYQCMRLFSPGSISQQTQAERDNFVLQIWASRLQLSLERGDDLMEVSWELWVEQEAIRRTLICIELAQGTYTYLRGNWPVGVRCNHDLRFNAQKALWEAKSAAEWRLVCDDFAHPSMPCNMIRLHKDIRDAMPGDLDDLGVLLRAVGEGLKDMNTWLRHDKEALQRWGQVGV
;
A
#
# COMPACT_ATOMS: atom_id res chain seq x y z
N MET A 1 -19.12 37.83 -30.55
CA MET A 1 -18.68 39.20 -30.21
C MET A 1 -17.16 39.24 -30.15
N ARG A 2 -16.49 40.02 -31.01
CA ARG A 2 -15.02 40.20 -30.96
C ARG A 2 -14.65 40.97 -29.68
N GLN A 3 -14.03 40.33 -28.70
CA GLN A 3 -13.48 41.02 -27.53
C GLN A 3 -12.31 41.89 -27.99
N SER A 4 -12.42 43.20 -27.82
CA SER A 4 -11.32 44.12 -28.09
C SER A 4 -10.21 43.89 -27.06
N LEU A 5 -8.98 43.69 -27.55
CA LEU A 5 -7.76 43.60 -26.74
C LEU A 5 -7.50 44.96 -26.08
N ARG A 6 -8.17 45.22 -24.96
CA ARG A 6 -8.00 46.45 -24.18
C ARG A 6 -6.58 46.45 -23.60
N ARG A 7 -5.68 47.26 -24.16
CA ARG A 7 -4.29 47.39 -23.70
C ARG A 7 -4.24 47.80 -22.21
N LYS A 8 -3.54 47.00 -21.40
CA LYS A 8 -3.36 47.23 -19.95
C LYS A 8 -2.33 48.34 -19.70
N SER A 9 -2.52 49.09 -18.60
CA SER A 9 -1.57 50.09 -18.11
C SER A 9 -0.21 49.44 -17.74
N CYS A 10 0.89 50.22 -17.77
CA CYS A 10 2.18 49.72 -17.32
C CYS A 10 2.20 49.49 -15.80
N SER A 11 3.10 48.62 -15.34
CA SER A 11 3.23 48.21 -13.93
C SER A 11 3.47 49.40 -12.98
N ALA A 12 4.30 50.37 -13.37
CA ALA A 12 4.58 51.56 -12.56
C ALA A 12 3.34 52.47 -12.39
N CYS A 13 2.57 52.69 -13.46
CA CYS A 13 1.32 53.45 -13.39
C CYS A 13 0.21 52.70 -12.65
N ALA A 14 0.16 51.37 -12.78
CA ALA A 14 -0.78 50.52 -12.05
C ALA A 14 -0.51 50.55 -10.54
N ARG A 15 0.75 50.34 -10.10
CA ARG A 15 1.14 50.38 -8.67
C ARG A 15 0.87 51.73 -8.03
N SER A 16 1.09 52.81 -8.76
CA SER A 16 0.85 54.17 -8.27
C SER A 16 -0.59 54.66 -8.47
N LYS A 17 -1.51 53.83 -8.97
CA LYS A 17 -2.93 54.14 -9.22
C LYS A 17 -3.16 55.40 -10.07
N ARG A 18 -2.40 55.57 -11.15
CA ARG A 18 -2.49 56.74 -12.05
C ARG A 18 -2.71 56.31 -13.50
N ARG A 19 -3.22 57.24 -14.31
CA ARG A 19 -3.49 57.01 -15.74
C ARG A 19 -2.19 56.81 -16.52
N CYS A 20 -2.14 55.74 -17.34
CA CYS A 20 -1.05 55.44 -18.25
C CYS A 20 -1.38 55.96 -19.67
N SER A 21 -0.40 56.52 -20.38
CA SER A 21 -0.58 56.95 -21.78
C SER A 21 -0.47 55.83 -22.82
N LEU A 22 -0.12 54.61 -22.40
CA LEU A 22 0.01 53.42 -23.24
C LEU A 22 0.96 53.55 -24.45
N SER A 23 1.85 54.55 -24.44
CA SER A 23 2.89 54.70 -25.45
C SER A 23 4.02 53.69 -25.21
N ALA A 24 4.50 53.08 -26.29
CA ALA A 24 5.67 52.21 -26.29
C ALA A 24 6.88 52.99 -26.86
N PRO A 25 8.11 52.77 -26.37
CA PRO A 25 8.53 51.78 -25.36
C PRO A 25 8.25 52.20 -23.90
N SER A 26 7.95 53.48 -23.63
CA SER A 26 7.64 54.00 -22.29
C SER A 26 6.45 54.96 -22.28
N CYS A 27 5.67 54.96 -21.21
CA CYS A 27 4.54 55.89 -21.06
C CYS A 27 5.04 57.31 -20.74
N ARG A 28 4.33 58.35 -21.19
CA ARG A 28 4.69 59.77 -21.03
C ARG A 28 5.02 60.14 -19.58
N ARG A 29 4.27 59.59 -18.62
CA ARG A 29 4.51 59.84 -17.19
C ARG A 29 5.79 59.19 -16.69
N CYS A 30 6.05 57.95 -17.07
CA CYS A 30 7.26 57.24 -16.66
C CYS A 30 8.50 57.93 -17.25
N THR A 31 8.44 58.37 -18.51
CA THR A 31 9.49 59.18 -19.14
C THR A 31 9.71 60.50 -18.41
N ALA A 32 8.64 61.25 -18.11
CA ALA A 32 8.75 62.54 -17.43
C ALA A 32 9.28 62.44 -15.99
N LYS A 33 9.10 61.30 -15.32
CA LYS A 33 9.57 61.08 -13.94
C LYS A 33 10.86 60.27 -13.84
N GLY A 34 11.43 59.82 -14.97
CA GLY A 34 12.59 58.94 -14.98
C GLY A 34 12.35 57.60 -14.27
N ILE A 35 11.11 57.08 -14.30
CA ILE A 35 10.75 55.82 -13.63
C ILE A 35 10.72 54.70 -14.67
N GLU A 36 11.24 53.52 -14.31
CA GLU A 36 11.24 52.34 -15.17
C GLU A 36 9.81 51.94 -15.59
N CYS A 37 9.59 51.84 -16.90
CA CYS A 37 8.27 51.58 -17.48
C CYS A 37 8.19 50.19 -18.11
N SER A 38 7.75 49.20 -17.33
CA SER A 38 7.50 47.85 -17.84
C SER A 38 6.00 47.62 -18.06
N TYR A 39 5.61 47.27 -19.28
CA TYR A 39 4.27 46.76 -19.56
C TYR A 39 4.25 45.25 -19.30
N PRO A 40 3.22 44.72 -18.61
CA PRO A 40 3.11 43.29 -18.41
C PRO A 40 3.02 42.59 -19.77
N THR A 41 4.06 41.86 -20.14
CA THR A 41 4.03 40.91 -21.26
C THR A 41 3.00 39.84 -20.92
N VAL A 42 2.02 39.67 -21.79
CA VAL A 42 1.09 38.55 -21.69
C VAL A 42 1.92 37.30 -21.99
N THR A 43 2.47 36.66 -20.96
CA THR A 43 2.74 35.23 -21.02
C THR A 43 1.37 34.57 -21.23
N PRO A 44 1.17 33.76 -22.27
CA PRO A 44 -0.10 33.08 -22.47
C PRO A 44 -0.35 32.20 -21.25
N VAL A 45 -1.36 32.58 -20.48
CA VAL A 45 -1.99 31.72 -19.49
C VAL A 45 -2.57 30.55 -20.29
N PRO A 46 -2.24 29.28 -19.95
CA PRO A 46 -2.96 28.15 -20.54
C PRO A 46 -4.45 28.35 -20.20
N PRO A 47 -5.36 28.13 -21.16
CA PRO A 47 -6.76 28.49 -21.00
C PRO A 47 -7.38 27.79 -19.78
N PRO A 48 -8.42 28.38 -19.16
CA PRO A 48 -9.25 27.63 -18.23
C PRO A 48 -9.83 26.41 -18.97
N LEU A 49 -9.74 25.24 -18.32
CA LEU A 49 -10.36 24.01 -18.80
C LEU A 49 -11.85 24.28 -19.10
N PRO A 50 -12.35 23.86 -20.28
CA PRO A 50 -13.76 23.99 -20.62
C PRO A 50 -14.62 23.10 -19.71
N ASN A 51 -15.80 23.62 -19.33
CA ASN A 51 -16.90 22.77 -18.90
C ASN A 51 -17.18 21.73 -19.99
N ALA A 52 -17.24 20.47 -19.56
CA ALA A 52 -17.84 19.31 -20.21
C ALA A 52 -17.59 19.19 -21.73
N LEU A 53 -16.63 18.33 -22.10
CA LEU A 53 -16.63 17.65 -23.40
C LEU A 53 -17.02 16.18 -23.18
N PRO A 54 -17.68 15.57 -24.18
CA PRO A 54 -18.52 14.39 -24.02
C PRO A 54 -17.73 13.14 -23.62
N SER A 55 -18.42 12.27 -22.89
CA SER A 55 -17.99 11.03 -22.25
C SER A 55 -17.28 10.00 -23.16
N ASP A 56 -17.27 10.18 -24.47
CA ASP A 56 -17.18 9.04 -25.39
C ASP A 56 -15.75 8.79 -25.95
N SER A 57 -14.69 9.37 -25.37
CA SER A 57 -13.31 9.20 -25.89
C SER A 57 -12.25 8.85 -24.85
N ILE A 58 -12.63 8.78 -23.57
CA ILE A 58 -11.84 8.10 -22.53
C ILE A 58 -12.17 6.60 -22.52
N ASP A 59 -13.36 6.25 -23.01
CA ASP A 59 -13.81 4.87 -23.11
C ASP A 59 -12.93 4.05 -24.06
N ASP A 60 -12.44 4.55 -25.19
CA ASP A 60 -11.65 3.73 -26.14
C ASP A 60 -10.24 3.33 -25.63
N ALA A 61 -9.61 4.16 -24.79
CA ALA A 61 -8.32 3.82 -24.18
C ALA A 61 -8.48 2.89 -22.96
N LEU A 62 -9.60 2.99 -22.24
CA LEU A 62 -9.98 2.05 -21.17
C LEU A 62 -10.54 0.72 -21.72
N LEU A 63 -11.17 0.76 -22.90
CA LEU A 63 -11.65 -0.42 -23.64
C LEU A 63 -10.49 -1.22 -24.22
N SER A 64 -9.34 -0.61 -24.51
CA SER A 64 -8.14 -1.33 -24.94
C SER A 64 -7.44 -2.11 -23.81
N LEU A 65 -7.81 -1.86 -22.55
CA LEU A 65 -7.43 -2.67 -21.37
C LEU A 65 -8.51 -3.70 -21.02
N GLN A 66 -9.30 -4.16 -22.01
CA GLN A 66 -10.32 -5.19 -21.85
C GLN A 66 -9.74 -6.48 -21.27
N MET A 67 -9.83 -6.56 -19.96
CA MET A 67 -9.86 -7.80 -19.20
C MET A 67 -11.10 -8.60 -19.65
N PRO A 68 -10.98 -9.91 -19.87
CA PRO A 68 -12.11 -10.71 -20.34
C PRO A 68 -13.26 -10.67 -19.32
N SER A 69 -14.41 -10.19 -19.77
CA SER A 69 -15.69 -10.28 -19.05
C SER A 69 -16.12 -11.74 -19.00
N PHE A 70 -16.23 -12.32 -17.80
CA PHE A 70 -16.93 -13.59 -17.62
C PHE A 70 -17.94 -13.53 -16.49
N THR A 71 -19.05 -14.18 -16.77
CA THR A 71 -20.32 -14.24 -16.07
C THR A 71 -20.25 -14.95 -14.72
N SER A 72 -21.08 -14.47 -13.78
CA SER A 72 -21.51 -15.08 -12.51
C SER A 72 -20.96 -16.45 -12.11
N SER A 73 -20.19 -16.45 -11.02
CA SER A 73 -20.32 -17.38 -9.88
C SER A 73 -19.44 -16.86 -8.74
N THR A 74 -20.00 -16.05 -7.83
CA THR A 74 -19.26 -15.44 -6.71
C THR A 74 -19.43 -16.20 -5.39
N THR A 75 -19.55 -17.53 -5.45
CA THR A 75 -19.74 -18.34 -4.23
C THR A 75 -18.59 -19.32 -3.94
N GLU A 76 -17.60 -19.45 -4.83
CA GLU A 76 -16.54 -20.47 -4.69
C GLU A 76 -15.16 -19.93 -4.26
N ALA A 77 -15.03 -18.62 -4.00
CA ALA A 77 -13.73 -18.03 -3.64
C ALA A 77 -13.33 -18.22 -2.15
N TYR A 78 -14.23 -18.74 -1.32
CA TYR A 78 -13.94 -19.19 0.04
C TYR A 78 -14.59 -20.56 0.22
N GLY A 79 -13.82 -21.58 0.54
CA GLY A 79 -14.32 -22.95 0.72
C GLY A 79 -15.32 -23.08 1.87
N MET A 80 -16.59 -22.79 1.61
CA MET A 80 -17.73 -23.11 2.46
C MET A 80 -18.78 -23.81 1.60
N GLU A 81 -18.67 -25.14 1.48
CA GLU A 81 -19.81 -25.97 1.07
C GLU A 81 -20.77 -26.06 2.27
N LEU A 82 -21.99 -25.55 2.09
CA LEU A 82 -23.14 -25.90 2.92
C LEU A 82 -24.14 -26.61 2.01
N ASP A 83 -24.13 -27.95 2.07
CA ASP A 83 -25.12 -28.78 1.40
C ASP A 83 -26.52 -28.49 1.96
N SER A 84 -27.45 -28.23 1.05
CA SER A 84 -28.87 -28.05 1.32
C SER A 84 -29.62 -29.38 1.27
N VAL A 85 -30.45 -29.69 2.27
CA VAL A 85 -31.62 -30.60 2.08
C VAL A 85 -32.84 -30.16 2.91
N ASP A 86 -33.89 -29.80 2.16
CA ASP A 86 -35.36 -29.83 2.32
C ASP A 86 -36.14 -29.66 3.65
N HIS A 87 -36.97 -28.60 3.61
CA HIS A 87 -38.39 -28.46 3.96
C HIS A 87 -39.14 -29.60 4.71
N HIS A 88 -39.45 -29.38 5.99
CA HIS A 88 -40.84 -29.43 6.53
C HIS A 88 -41.01 -28.70 7.89
N ALA A 89 -41.70 -27.55 7.82
CA ALA A 89 -42.69 -26.94 8.74
C ALA A 89 -42.43 -26.65 10.24
N HIS A 90 -42.07 -25.38 10.49
CA HIS A 90 -42.85 -24.36 11.24
C HIS A 90 -42.87 -24.21 12.77
N ALA A 91 -42.14 -24.99 13.56
CA ALA A 91 -41.87 -24.62 14.96
C ALA A 91 -40.43 -24.16 15.24
N HIS A 92 -39.48 -24.48 14.34
CA HIS A 92 -38.05 -24.24 14.51
C HIS A 92 -37.52 -22.95 13.85
N ALA A 93 -38.36 -22.19 13.14
CA ALA A 93 -37.94 -21.04 12.34
C ALA A 93 -37.36 -19.87 13.17
N HIS A 94 -37.89 -19.60 14.36
CA HIS A 94 -37.35 -18.54 15.23
C HIS A 94 -36.03 -18.95 15.89
N ALA A 95 -35.87 -20.21 16.30
CA ALA A 95 -34.64 -20.71 16.91
C ALA A 95 -33.51 -20.81 15.87
N HIS A 96 -33.79 -21.27 14.64
CA HIS A 96 -32.82 -21.25 13.54
C HIS A 96 -32.50 -19.83 13.07
N ALA A 97 -33.48 -18.92 12.95
CA ALA A 97 -33.20 -17.52 12.58
C ALA A 97 -32.35 -16.82 13.64
N HIS A 98 -32.62 -17.05 14.94
CA HIS A 98 -31.75 -16.55 16.02
C HIS A 98 -30.37 -17.21 15.99
N ALA A 99 -30.27 -18.53 15.77
CA ALA A 99 -28.98 -19.22 15.68
C ALA A 99 -28.16 -18.77 14.46
N HIS A 100 -28.77 -18.62 13.28
CA HIS A 100 -28.12 -18.09 12.09
C HIS A 100 -27.71 -16.62 12.27
N ALA A 101 -28.58 -15.77 12.83
CA ALA A 101 -28.22 -14.39 13.15
C ALA A 101 -27.09 -14.30 14.19
N HIS A 102 -27.09 -15.19 15.18
CA HIS A 102 -26.05 -15.27 16.20
C HIS A 102 -24.73 -15.76 15.60
N VAL A 103 -24.74 -16.78 14.73
CA VAL A 103 -23.55 -17.27 14.00
C VAL A 103 -23.02 -16.20 13.06
N HIS A 104 -23.87 -15.50 12.29
CA HIS A 104 -23.46 -14.38 11.44
C HIS A 104 -22.92 -13.19 12.24
N ALA A 105 -23.46 -12.89 13.42
CA ALA A 105 -22.93 -11.86 14.30
C ALA A 105 -21.59 -12.27 14.93
N HIS A 106 -21.43 -13.55 15.31
CA HIS A 106 -20.17 -14.07 15.86
C HIS A 106 -19.06 -14.10 14.82
N THR A 107 -19.38 -14.49 13.58
CA THR A 107 -18.41 -14.47 12.48
C THR A 107 -18.06 -13.04 12.06
N ALA A 108 -19.04 -12.12 11.99
CA ALA A 108 -18.77 -10.70 11.71
C ALA A 108 -17.89 -10.04 12.79
N ASN A 109 -18.11 -10.37 14.07
CA ASN A 109 -17.27 -9.88 15.17
C ASN A 109 -15.85 -10.44 15.09
N ASP A 110 -15.69 -11.69 14.67
CA ASP A 110 -14.37 -12.32 14.50
C ASP A 110 -13.57 -11.69 13.34
N TYR A 111 -14.21 -11.44 12.20
CA TYR A 111 -13.56 -10.74 11.08
C TYR A 111 -13.16 -9.31 11.43
N THR A 112 -13.98 -8.61 12.21
CA THR A 112 -13.64 -7.25 12.68
C THR A 112 -12.42 -7.28 13.58
N ALA A 113 -12.36 -8.19 14.55
CA ALA A 113 -11.20 -8.33 15.44
C ALA A 113 -9.91 -8.67 14.66
N ARG A 114 -10.00 -9.54 13.64
CA ARG A 114 -8.88 -9.86 12.75
C ARG A 114 -8.41 -8.63 11.95
N ALA A 115 -9.35 -7.82 11.45
CA ALA A 115 -9.01 -6.60 10.71
C ALA A 115 -8.38 -5.54 11.62
N GLU A 116 -8.88 -5.34 12.83
CA GLU A 116 -8.28 -4.43 13.82
C GLU A 116 -6.86 -4.88 14.20
N PHE A 117 -6.66 -6.18 14.40
CA PHE A 117 -5.34 -6.75 14.60
C PHE A 117 -4.40 -6.46 13.43
N LEU A 118 -4.84 -6.76 12.21
CA LEU A 118 -4.03 -6.54 11.02
C LEU A 118 -3.70 -5.05 10.85
N ALA A 119 -4.64 -4.14 11.14
CA ALA A 119 -4.41 -2.70 11.11
C ALA A 119 -3.33 -2.28 12.13
N HIS A 120 -3.41 -2.82 13.35
CA HIS A 120 -2.37 -2.62 14.36
C HIS A 120 -1.02 -3.13 13.86
N MET A 121 -0.94 -4.36 13.35
CA MET A 121 0.31 -4.94 12.85
C MET A 121 0.87 -4.18 11.65
N MET A 122 0.03 -3.69 10.74
CA MET A 122 0.46 -2.83 9.64
C MET A 122 1.00 -1.50 10.15
N SER A 123 0.38 -0.89 11.17
CA SER A 123 0.89 0.35 11.79
C SER A 123 2.30 0.19 12.38
N LEU A 124 2.63 -1.01 12.90
CA LEU A 124 3.91 -1.32 13.51
C LEU A 124 5.06 -1.52 12.50
N GLN A 125 4.80 -1.61 11.20
CA GLN A 125 5.84 -1.85 10.20
C GLN A 125 6.88 -0.72 10.13
N SER A 126 6.45 0.50 10.44
CA SER A 126 7.35 1.65 10.60
C SER A 126 8.27 1.48 11.81
N THR A 127 7.71 1.08 12.95
CA THR A 127 8.48 0.88 14.19
C THR A 127 9.47 -0.27 14.03
N ALA A 128 9.06 -1.38 13.40
CA ALA A 128 9.94 -2.50 13.09
C ALA A 128 11.13 -2.06 12.22
N LEU A 129 10.89 -1.25 11.20
CA LEU A 129 11.97 -0.72 10.35
C LEU A 129 12.92 0.20 11.12
N ALA A 130 12.41 1.05 12.01
CA ALA A 130 13.23 1.94 12.84
C ALA A 130 14.11 1.18 13.84
N ASP A 131 13.55 0.14 14.48
CA ASP A 131 14.21 -0.62 15.54
C ASP A 131 15.22 -1.65 14.98
N LYS A 132 14.80 -2.41 13.95
CA LYS A 132 15.56 -3.56 13.45
C LYS A 132 16.30 -3.27 12.15
N GLY A 133 15.92 -2.23 11.42
CA GLY A 133 16.40 -1.98 10.07
C GLY A 133 15.73 -2.84 8.98
N PHE A 134 14.70 -3.62 9.32
CA PHE A 134 13.92 -4.44 8.39
C PHE A 134 12.52 -4.70 8.94
N ASN A 135 11.62 -5.27 8.14
CA ASN A 135 10.26 -5.62 8.55
C ASN A 135 9.74 -6.83 7.77
N VAL A 136 8.42 -7.08 7.76
CA VAL A 136 7.86 -8.30 7.15
C VAL A 136 8.02 -8.38 5.62
N PHE A 137 8.26 -7.24 4.95
CA PHE A 137 8.37 -7.16 3.50
C PHE A 137 9.68 -6.49 3.00
N ILE A 138 10.52 -5.98 3.89
CA ILE A 138 11.87 -5.47 3.58
C ILE A 138 12.87 -6.43 4.22
N HIS A 139 13.75 -7.01 3.41
CA HIS A 139 14.80 -7.90 3.90
C HIS A 139 15.96 -7.11 4.54
N SER A 140 16.65 -7.70 5.53
CA SER A 140 17.75 -7.05 6.26
C SER A 140 18.90 -6.56 5.39
N SER A 141 19.18 -7.25 4.28
CA SER A 141 20.21 -6.87 3.31
C SER A 141 19.84 -5.67 2.43
N GLN A 142 18.55 -5.33 2.30
CA GLN A 142 18.07 -4.33 1.34
C GLN A 142 18.20 -2.89 1.86
N THR A 143 18.02 -2.68 3.17
CA THR A 143 17.83 -1.33 3.73
C THR A 143 19.01 -0.41 3.49
N LEU A 144 20.24 -0.88 3.70
CA LEU A 144 21.44 -0.06 3.48
C LEU A 144 21.80 0.08 2.00
N ALA A 145 21.35 -0.84 1.15
CA ALA A 145 21.64 -0.84 -0.28
C ALA A 145 20.86 0.23 -1.07
N SER A 146 19.80 0.81 -0.50
CA SER A 146 18.93 1.78 -1.18
C SER A 146 18.81 3.10 -0.42
N ASP A 147 18.96 4.23 -1.14
CA ASP A 147 18.68 5.55 -0.58
C ASP A 147 17.20 5.71 -0.16
N ALA A 148 16.27 5.12 -0.92
CA ALA A 148 14.84 5.20 -0.60
C ALA A 148 14.51 4.49 0.72
N LEU A 149 15.12 3.33 0.96
CA LEU A 149 14.94 2.58 2.21
C LEU A 149 15.68 3.22 3.39
N ARG A 150 16.87 3.79 3.17
CA ARG A 150 17.57 4.61 4.18
C ARG A 150 16.73 5.82 4.60
N ASP A 151 16.10 6.50 3.64
CA ASP A 151 15.21 7.62 3.92
C ASP A 151 13.93 7.17 4.65
N ALA A 152 13.36 6.02 4.28
CA ALA A 152 12.22 5.41 4.98
C ALA A 152 12.57 5.01 6.41
N LEU A 153 13.76 4.46 6.67
CA LEU A 153 14.24 4.15 8.01
C LEU A 153 14.37 5.42 8.87
N ALA A 154 14.94 6.50 8.33
CA ALA A 154 15.02 7.79 9.01
C ALA A 154 13.61 8.38 9.28
N GLY A 155 12.70 8.28 8.31
CA GLY A 155 11.30 8.68 8.46
C GLY A 155 10.58 7.87 9.54
N SER A 156 10.82 6.56 9.60
CA SER A 156 10.30 5.67 10.62
C SER A 156 10.80 6.00 12.03
N ALA A 157 12.09 6.29 12.18
CA ALA A 157 12.65 6.73 13.45
C ALA A 157 12.05 8.07 13.91
N LEU A 158 11.85 9.02 12.98
CA LEU A 158 11.16 10.28 13.26
C LEU A 158 9.70 10.05 13.68
N HIS A 159 9.00 9.13 13.00
CA HIS A 159 7.62 8.77 13.33
C HIS A 159 7.51 8.13 14.72
N ALA A 160 8.45 7.27 15.10
CA ALA A 160 8.51 6.67 16.43
C ALA A 160 8.67 7.72 17.55
N MET A 161 9.29 8.86 17.25
CA MET A 161 9.47 10.00 18.18
C MET A 161 8.30 10.98 18.20
N ARG A 162 7.20 10.67 17.52
CA ARG A 162 5.99 11.48 17.50
C ARG A 162 5.34 11.54 18.89
N ASN A 163 5.02 12.75 19.32
CA ASN A 163 4.32 13.05 20.55
C ASN A 163 3.38 14.27 20.33
N PRO A 164 2.49 14.61 21.28
CA PRO A 164 1.55 15.72 21.10
C PRO A 164 2.21 17.06 20.77
N SER A 165 3.44 17.31 21.22
CA SER A 165 4.16 18.57 20.99
C SER A 165 4.76 18.70 19.60
N ASN A 166 5.19 17.59 18.98
CA ASN A 166 5.82 17.60 17.64
C ASN A 166 4.96 16.97 16.53
N ALA A 167 3.76 16.48 16.85
CA ALA A 167 2.86 15.76 15.93
C ALA A 167 2.71 16.43 14.56
N ARG A 168 2.43 17.74 14.52
CA ARG A 168 2.23 18.47 13.25
C ARG A 168 3.48 18.51 12.38
N PHE A 169 4.66 18.65 13.00
CA PHE A 169 5.94 18.66 12.29
C PHE A 169 6.25 17.28 11.73
N VAL A 170 6.11 16.23 12.56
CA VAL A 170 6.32 14.84 12.14
C VAL A 170 5.37 14.48 11.00
N ASP A 171 4.07 14.75 11.15
CA ASP A 171 3.07 14.46 10.12
C ASP A 171 3.41 15.19 8.80
N SER A 172 3.80 16.46 8.86
CA SER A 172 4.21 17.22 7.67
C SER A 172 5.44 16.62 6.99
N GLU A 173 6.41 16.14 7.75
CA GLU A 173 7.64 15.56 7.21
C GLU A 173 7.40 14.16 6.60
N ILE A 174 6.55 13.34 7.24
CA ILE A 174 6.11 12.06 6.67
C ILE A 174 5.34 12.27 5.38
N ALA A 175 4.42 13.24 5.32
CA ALA A 175 3.71 13.58 4.09
C ALA A 175 4.68 14.02 2.98
N ARG A 176 5.65 14.90 3.31
CA ARG A 176 6.65 15.37 2.33
C ARG A 176 7.47 14.22 1.75
N ARG A 177 7.96 13.30 2.59
CA ARG A 177 8.74 12.12 2.15
C ARG A 177 7.91 11.20 1.26
N ALA A 178 6.68 10.92 1.66
CA ALA A 178 5.76 10.10 0.86
C ALA A 178 5.46 10.75 -0.51
N SER A 179 5.20 12.06 -0.55
CA SER A 179 4.97 12.79 -1.80
C SER A 179 6.18 12.78 -2.74
N ASN A 180 7.41 12.84 -2.21
CA ASN A 180 8.61 12.72 -3.03
C ASN A 180 8.70 11.34 -3.69
N ILE A 181 8.44 10.27 -2.94
CA ILE A 181 8.46 8.91 -3.48
C ILE A 181 7.34 8.72 -4.51
N VAL A 182 6.14 9.23 -4.23
CA VAL A 182 5.03 9.22 -5.20
C VAL A 182 5.44 9.91 -6.50
N ALA A 183 6.09 11.09 -6.44
CA ALA A 183 6.56 11.78 -7.63
C ALA A 183 7.60 10.97 -8.42
N VAL A 184 8.54 10.32 -7.73
CA VAL A 184 9.54 9.43 -8.35
C VAL A 184 8.86 8.24 -9.04
N LEU A 185 7.95 7.56 -8.35
CA LEU A 185 7.24 6.39 -8.87
C LEU A 185 6.31 6.74 -10.05
N LEU A 186 5.69 7.92 -10.02
CA LEU A 186 4.87 8.41 -11.14
C LEU A 186 5.73 8.77 -12.35
N ALA A 187 6.84 9.48 -12.14
CA ALA A 187 7.77 9.81 -13.22
C ALA A 187 8.33 8.55 -13.88
N ALA A 188 8.73 7.58 -13.06
CA ALA A 188 9.14 6.26 -13.54
C ALA A 188 7.98 5.58 -14.29
N SER A 189 6.73 5.64 -13.82
CA SER A 189 5.61 4.96 -14.48
C SER A 189 5.34 5.37 -15.94
N ILE A 190 5.78 6.54 -16.36
CA ILE A 190 5.54 7.07 -17.71
C ILE A 190 6.62 6.61 -18.70
N SER A 191 7.77 6.14 -18.22
CA SER A 191 8.85 5.66 -19.09
C SER A 191 8.53 4.24 -19.61
N ASP A 192 8.86 3.96 -20.87
CA ASP A 192 8.69 2.62 -21.45
C ASP A 192 9.77 1.62 -20.98
N ASP A 193 10.97 2.09 -20.60
CA ASP A 193 12.12 1.28 -20.16
C ASP A 193 12.04 0.85 -18.67
N THR A 194 10.83 0.73 -18.14
CA THR A 194 10.63 0.65 -16.68
C THR A 194 10.76 -0.73 -16.07
N LEU A 195 10.79 -1.78 -16.89
CA LEU A 195 11.09 -3.13 -16.40
C LEU A 195 12.53 -3.25 -15.89
N ASP A 196 13.46 -2.43 -16.40
CA ASP A 196 14.86 -2.43 -15.98
C ASP A 196 15.11 -1.56 -14.74
N LEU A 197 14.12 -0.76 -14.33
CA LEU A 197 14.24 0.09 -13.14
C LEU A 197 13.97 -0.74 -11.88
N GLN A 198 15.00 -0.90 -11.04
CA GLN A 198 14.89 -1.50 -9.70
C GLN A 198 14.10 -0.59 -8.75
N MET A 199 12.78 -0.54 -8.92
CA MET A 199 11.89 0.33 -8.16
C MET A 199 11.32 -0.29 -6.89
N LEU A 200 11.57 -1.58 -6.65
CA LEU A 200 11.13 -2.29 -5.45
C LEU A 200 11.44 -1.51 -4.15
N PRO A 201 12.65 -0.96 -3.92
CA PRO A 201 12.94 -0.21 -2.70
C PRO A 201 12.07 1.04 -2.52
N SER A 202 11.71 1.71 -3.63
CA SER A 202 10.83 2.88 -3.59
C SER A 202 9.37 2.48 -3.31
N VAL A 203 8.93 1.35 -3.85
CA VAL A 203 7.59 0.80 -3.58
C VAL A 203 7.47 0.36 -2.12
N GLN A 204 8.46 -0.36 -1.60
CA GLN A 204 8.56 -0.75 -0.19
C GLN A 204 8.55 0.48 0.74
N ALA A 205 9.35 1.51 0.42
CA ALA A 205 9.36 2.76 1.17
C ALA A 205 7.99 3.47 1.15
N LEU A 206 7.33 3.53 -0.01
CA LEU A 206 5.96 4.08 -0.09
C LEU A 206 4.99 3.27 0.78
N LEU A 207 5.07 1.93 0.77
CA LEU A 207 4.22 1.08 1.58
C LEU A 207 4.39 1.34 3.08
N VAL A 208 5.63 1.54 3.55
CA VAL A 208 5.92 1.95 4.95
C VAL A 208 5.23 3.27 5.28
N TYR A 209 5.34 4.28 4.40
CA TYR A 209 4.66 5.56 4.60
C TYR A 209 3.13 5.44 4.53
N GLN A 210 2.59 4.54 3.70
CA GLN A 210 1.15 4.27 3.68
C GLN A 210 0.68 3.65 4.98
N CYS A 211 1.44 2.73 5.56
CA CYS A 211 1.14 2.15 6.86
C CYS A 211 1.06 3.23 7.96
N MET A 212 1.98 4.20 7.97
CA MET A 212 1.91 5.35 8.87
C MET A 212 0.66 6.20 8.63
N ARG A 213 0.36 6.55 7.37
CA ARG A 213 -0.68 7.54 7.04
C ARG A 213 -2.11 6.98 7.13
N LEU A 214 -2.31 5.70 6.81
CA LEU A 214 -3.61 5.04 6.88
C LEU A 214 -4.00 4.70 8.32
N PHE A 215 -3.06 4.21 9.13
CA PHE A 215 -3.32 3.67 10.46
C PHE A 215 -2.91 4.59 11.62
N SER A 216 -2.32 5.77 11.36
CA SER A 216 -2.02 6.74 12.43
C SER A 216 -3.30 7.37 12.99
N PRO A 217 -3.50 7.38 14.32
CA PRO A 217 -4.65 8.02 14.96
C PRO A 217 -4.75 9.52 14.67
N GLY A 218 -5.97 10.00 14.42
CA GLY A 218 -6.30 11.43 14.46
C GLY A 218 -5.82 12.30 13.30
N SER A 219 -5.36 11.72 12.19
CA SER A 219 -4.85 12.47 11.04
C SER A 219 -5.67 12.24 9.77
N ILE A 220 -6.91 12.76 9.75
CA ILE A 220 -7.83 12.65 8.60
C ILE A 220 -7.17 13.13 7.30
N SER A 221 -6.40 14.22 7.35
CA SER A 221 -5.71 14.74 6.17
C SER A 221 -4.66 13.76 5.62
N GLN A 222 -3.96 13.03 6.49
CA GLN A 222 -2.99 12.01 6.06
C GLN A 222 -3.71 10.84 5.41
N GLN A 223 -4.82 10.39 6.01
CA GLN A 223 -5.65 9.31 5.47
C GLN A 223 -6.20 9.65 4.09
N THR A 224 -6.76 10.86 3.92
CA THR A 224 -7.26 11.32 2.61
C THR A 224 -6.15 11.39 1.56
N GLN A 225 -4.94 11.83 1.93
CA GLN A 225 -3.82 11.84 0.98
C GLN A 225 -3.32 10.43 0.68
N ALA A 226 -3.26 9.55 1.67
CA ALA A 226 -2.87 8.15 1.52
C ALA A 226 -3.82 7.40 0.58
N GLU A 227 -5.13 7.60 0.73
CA GLU A 227 -6.18 7.08 -0.17
C GLU A 227 -5.94 7.53 -1.62
N ARG A 228 -5.61 8.82 -1.82
CA ARG A 228 -5.29 9.35 -3.14
C ARG A 228 -4.00 8.79 -3.70
N ASP A 229 -2.98 8.58 -2.88
CA ASP A 229 -1.69 8.05 -3.34
C ASP A 229 -1.74 6.53 -3.58
N ASN A 230 -2.84 5.86 -3.18
CA ASN A 230 -2.95 4.40 -3.22
C ASN A 230 -2.89 3.82 -4.63
N PHE A 231 -3.40 4.53 -5.64
CA PHE A 231 -3.33 4.06 -7.04
C PHE A 231 -1.89 3.88 -7.53
N VAL A 232 -0.93 4.64 -6.96
CA VAL A 232 0.50 4.52 -7.31
C VAL A 232 1.04 3.16 -6.88
N LEU A 233 0.68 2.69 -5.68
CA LEU A 233 1.02 1.34 -5.25
C LEU A 233 0.39 0.28 -6.15
N GLN A 234 -0.84 0.49 -6.62
CA GLN A 234 -1.53 -0.47 -7.48
C GLN A 234 -0.91 -0.59 -8.89
N ILE A 235 -0.48 0.53 -9.48
CA ILE A 235 0.30 0.53 -10.72
C ILE A 235 1.59 -0.27 -10.54
N TRP A 236 2.33 0.01 -9.47
CA TRP A 236 3.61 -0.65 -9.23
C TRP A 236 3.47 -2.09 -8.76
N ALA A 237 2.42 -2.45 -8.03
CA ALA A 237 2.10 -3.84 -7.71
C ALA A 237 1.91 -4.67 -8.99
N SER A 238 1.17 -4.14 -9.97
CA SER A 238 0.98 -4.79 -11.27
C SER A 238 2.31 -4.98 -12.02
N ARG A 239 3.21 -3.99 -11.97
CA ARG A 239 4.54 -4.06 -12.62
C ARG A 239 5.48 -5.04 -11.93
N LEU A 240 5.55 -4.99 -10.60
CA LEU A 240 6.35 -5.92 -9.80
C LEU A 240 5.85 -7.36 -9.96
N GLN A 241 4.55 -7.57 -10.14
CA GLN A 241 4.04 -8.89 -10.47
C GLN A 241 4.55 -9.40 -11.82
N LEU A 242 4.62 -8.53 -12.83
CA LEU A 242 5.14 -8.90 -14.15
C LEU A 242 6.64 -9.21 -14.12
N SER A 243 7.39 -8.67 -13.16
CA SER A 243 8.82 -8.98 -12.96
C SER A 243 9.09 -10.24 -12.15
N LEU A 244 8.05 -10.91 -11.62
CA LEU A 244 8.24 -12.17 -10.91
C LEU A 244 8.63 -13.29 -11.87
N GLU A 245 9.68 -14.02 -11.53
CA GLU A 245 10.08 -15.21 -12.27
C GLU A 245 9.04 -16.32 -12.12
N ARG A 246 8.66 -16.92 -13.25
CA ARG A 246 7.71 -18.03 -13.34
C ARG A 246 8.46 -19.35 -13.21
N GLY A 247 8.93 -19.68 -12.00
CA GLY A 247 9.58 -20.95 -11.71
C GLY A 247 9.53 -21.28 -10.22
N ASP A 248 9.26 -22.54 -9.87
CA ASP A 248 9.20 -23.02 -8.49
C ASP A 248 10.61 -23.30 -7.90
N ASP A 249 11.67 -23.37 -8.73
CA ASP A 249 13.04 -23.73 -8.32
C ASP A 249 13.94 -22.53 -8.00
N LEU A 250 13.44 -21.58 -7.21
CA LEU A 250 14.29 -20.49 -6.71
C LEU A 250 15.34 -20.95 -5.68
N MET A 251 15.42 -22.23 -5.36
CA MET A 251 16.51 -22.77 -4.53
C MET A 251 17.81 -22.97 -5.33
N GLU A 252 17.73 -22.99 -6.67
CA GLU A 252 18.91 -23.06 -7.55
C GLU A 252 19.48 -21.69 -7.93
N VAL A 253 18.76 -20.59 -7.61
CA VAL A 253 19.23 -19.23 -7.91
C VAL A 253 20.20 -18.68 -6.86
N SER A 254 20.82 -17.53 -7.14
CA SER A 254 21.63 -16.82 -6.14
C SER A 254 20.75 -16.33 -4.99
N TRP A 255 21.34 -16.23 -3.80
CA TRP A 255 20.64 -15.71 -2.61
C TRP A 255 20.10 -14.29 -2.85
N GLU A 256 20.85 -13.46 -3.57
CA GLU A 256 20.45 -12.08 -3.89
C GLU A 256 19.18 -12.05 -4.75
N LEU A 257 19.10 -12.90 -5.77
CA LEU A 257 17.92 -13.01 -6.63
C LEU A 257 16.74 -13.62 -5.86
N TRP A 258 17.00 -14.63 -5.02
CA TRP A 258 15.97 -15.20 -4.15
C TRP A 258 15.37 -14.13 -3.22
N VAL A 259 16.22 -13.35 -2.54
CA VAL A 259 15.80 -12.26 -1.65
C VAL A 259 15.01 -11.21 -2.42
N GLU A 260 15.44 -10.83 -3.63
CA GLU A 260 14.73 -9.86 -4.47
C GLU A 260 13.33 -10.36 -4.83
N GLN A 261 13.21 -11.57 -5.37
CA GLN A 261 11.93 -12.17 -5.77
C GLN A 261 11.00 -12.38 -4.58
N GLU A 262 11.54 -12.80 -3.44
CA GLU A 262 10.78 -13.01 -2.22
C GLU A 262 10.32 -11.68 -1.59
N ALA A 263 11.17 -10.65 -1.61
CA ALA A 263 10.80 -9.31 -1.18
C ALA A 263 9.70 -8.70 -2.07
N ILE A 264 9.71 -8.98 -3.39
CA ILE A 264 8.60 -8.59 -4.28
C ILE A 264 7.30 -9.26 -3.81
N ARG A 265 7.27 -10.59 -3.66
CA ARG A 265 6.08 -11.34 -3.23
C ARG A 265 5.52 -10.81 -1.92
N ARG A 266 6.38 -10.61 -0.92
CA ARG A 266 6.01 -10.09 0.40
C ARG A 266 5.48 -8.67 0.33
N THR A 267 6.08 -7.82 -0.51
CA THR A 267 5.61 -6.45 -0.75
C THR A 267 4.21 -6.45 -1.37
N LEU A 268 3.96 -7.31 -2.37
CA LEU A 268 2.64 -7.45 -2.99
C LEU A 268 1.59 -7.90 -1.98
N ILE A 269 1.90 -8.92 -1.17
CA ILE A 269 1.01 -9.39 -0.10
C ILE A 269 0.71 -8.25 0.88
N CYS A 270 1.71 -7.50 1.34
CA CYS A 270 1.50 -6.44 2.31
C CYS A 270 0.77 -5.21 1.74
N ILE A 271 0.87 -4.93 0.43
CA ILE A 271 0.02 -3.95 -0.25
C ILE A 271 -1.45 -4.36 -0.14
N GLU A 272 -1.78 -5.62 -0.47
CA GLU A 272 -3.14 -6.15 -0.40
C GLU A 272 -3.67 -6.15 1.05
N LEU A 273 -2.85 -6.59 2.01
CA LEU A 273 -3.23 -6.60 3.42
C LEU A 273 -3.52 -5.19 3.95
N ALA A 274 -2.65 -4.21 3.68
CA ALA A 274 -2.85 -2.85 4.17
C ALA A 274 -4.11 -2.20 3.57
N GLN A 275 -4.31 -2.35 2.26
CA GLN A 275 -5.47 -1.76 1.57
C GLN A 275 -6.77 -2.46 1.91
N GLY A 276 -6.79 -3.79 1.90
CA GLY A 276 -7.95 -4.60 2.27
C GLY A 276 -8.41 -4.33 3.70
N THR A 277 -7.46 -4.23 4.63
CA THR A 277 -7.77 -3.91 6.03
C THR A 277 -8.34 -2.51 6.19
N TYR A 278 -7.70 -1.52 5.57
CA TYR A 278 -8.16 -0.14 5.68
C TYR A 278 -9.57 0.05 5.08
N THR A 279 -9.82 -0.54 3.91
CA THR A 279 -11.13 -0.46 3.24
C THR A 279 -12.23 -1.17 4.02
N TYR A 280 -11.93 -2.35 4.59
CA TYR A 280 -12.84 -3.07 5.48
C TYR A 280 -13.25 -2.23 6.69
N LEU A 281 -12.28 -1.69 7.42
CA LEU A 281 -12.53 -0.90 8.64
C LEU A 281 -13.27 0.41 8.35
N ARG A 282 -13.18 0.94 7.13
CA ARG A 282 -13.96 2.10 6.69
C ARG A 282 -15.40 1.78 6.30
N GLY A 283 -15.81 0.50 6.30
CA GLY A 283 -17.13 0.07 5.84
C GLY A 283 -17.32 0.16 4.34
N ASN A 284 -16.23 0.36 3.58
CA ASN A 284 -16.25 0.57 2.13
C ASN A 284 -15.79 -0.70 1.41
N TRP A 285 -16.26 -1.88 1.82
CA TRP A 285 -15.84 -3.15 1.21
C TRP A 285 -16.18 -3.14 -0.29
N PRO A 286 -15.18 -3.07 -1.18
CA PRO A 286 -15.48 -3.02 -2.61
C PRO A 286 -15.97 -4.39 -3.06
N VAL A 287 -16.98 -4.40 -3.92
CA VAL A 287 -17.29 -5.57 -4.75
C VAL A 287 -16.11 -5.75 -5.70
N GLY A 288 -15.28 -6.78 -5.49
CA GLY A 288 -14.26 -7.20 -6.45
C GLY A 288 -12.80 -6.78 -6.18
N VAL A 289 -12.37 -6.65 -4.92
CA VAL A 289 -10.91 -6.62 -4.63
C VAL A 289 -10.29 -7.92 -5.11
N ARG A 290 -9.41 -7.82 -6.11
CA ARG A 290 -8.71 -8.97 -6.68
C ARG A 290 -7.61 -9.38 -5.70
N CYS A 291 -7.88 -10.34 -4.83
CA CYS A 291 -6.78 -11.13 -4.29
C CYS A 291 -6.13 -11.83 -5.47
N ASN A 292 -4.86 -11.55 -5.69
CA ASN A 292 -4.14 -12.13 -6.80
C ASN A 292 -3.89 -13.60 -6.46
N HIS A 293 -4.78 -14.44 -6.98
CA HIS A 293 -5.04 -15.80 -6.52
C HIS A 293 -3.81 -16.73 -6.59
N ASP A 294 -2.80 -16.40 -7.39
CA ASP A 294 -1.56 -17.18 -7.50
C ASP A 294 -0.36 -16.59 -6.75
N LEU A 295 -0.55 -15.60 -5.86
CA LEU A 295 0.55 -15.12 -5.02
C LEU A 295 1.05 -16.24 -4.11
N ARG A 296 2.36 -16.46 -4.18
CA ARG A 296 3.12 -17.37 -3.32
C ARG A 296 4.13 -16.56 -2.52
N PHE A 297 4.63 -17.11 -1.42
CA PHE A 297 5.79 -16.62 -0.69
C PHE A 297 6.38 -17.78 0.12
N ASN A 298 7.59 -17.64 0.63
CA ASN A 298 8.19 -18.62 1.52
C ASN A 298 8.00 -18.20 2.98
N ALA A 299 7.29 -19.00 3.77
CA ALA A 299 6.99 -18.69 5.17
C ALA A 299 8.10 -19.13 6.15
N GLN A 300 9.12 -19.84 5.67
CA GLN A 300 10.18 -20.37 6.53
C GLN A 300 11.05 -19.26 7.09
N LYS A 301 11.07 -19.14 8.41
CA LYS A 301 11.83 -18.14 9.15
C LYS A 301 13.33 -18.16 8.84
N ALA A 302 13.94 -19.35 8.86
CA ALA A 302 15.38 -19.50 8.66
C ALA A 302 15.85 -19.01 7.29
N LEU A 303 15.06 -19.23 6.22
CA LEU A 303 15.39 -18.75 4.88
C LEU A 303 15.27 -17.22 4.78
N TRP A 304 14.19 -16.64 5.30
CA TRP A 304 13.97 -15.19 5.24
C TRP A 304 14.90 -14.38 6.15
N GLU A 305 15.34 -14.95 7.28
CA GLU A 305 16.23 -14.25 8.22
C GLU A 305 17.73 -14.44 7.91
N ALA A 306 18.08 -15.28 6.92
CA ALA A 306 19.46 -15.50 6.52
C ALA A 306 20.16 -14.18 6.13
N LYS A 307 21.33 -13.91 6.71
CA LYS A 307 22.04 -12.62 6.54
C LYS A 307 23.09 -12.66 5.43
N SER A 308 23.34 -13.84 4.87
CA SER A 308 24.31 -14.03 3.80
C SER A 308 23.94 -15.23 2.93
N ALA A 309 24.50 -15.28 1.73
CA ALA A 309 24.36 -16.42 0.83
C ALA A 309 24.89 -17.74 1.44
N ALA A 310 25.88 -17.66 2.34
CA ALA A 310 26.40 -18.83 3.04
C ALA A 310 25.41 -19.37 4.07
N GLU A 311 24.83 -18.50 4.90
CA GLU A 311 23.78 -18.88 5.86
C GLU A 311 22.55 -19.44 5.12
N TRP A 312 22.12 -18.79 4.04
CA TRP A 312 21.00 -19.24 3.24
C TRP A 312 21.22 -20.64 2.65
N ARG A 313 22.43 -20.90 2.10
CA ARG A 313 22.75 -22.22 1.55
C ARG A 313 22.78 -23.32 2.61
N LEU A 314 23.27 -23.03 3.82
CA LEU A 314 23.18 -23.98 4.94
C LEU A 314 21.75 -24.38 5.27
N VAL A 315 20.81 -23.43 5.19
CA VAL A 315 19.38 -23.70 5.41
C VAL A 315 18.77 -24.47 4.23
N CYS A 316 19.13 -24.13 2.99
CA CYS A 316 18.67 -24.89 1.81
C CYS A 316 19.13 -26.35 1.83
N ASP A 317 20.34 -26.62 2.33
CA ASP A 317 20.90 -27.97 2.43
C ASP A 317 20.37 -28.76 3.65
N ASP A 318 19.57 -28.13 4.53
CA ASP A 318 18.96 -28.78 5.68
C ASP A 318 17.69 -29.56 5.30
N PHE A 319 17.89 -30.80 4.87
CA PHE A 319 16.78 -31.70 4.52
C PHE A 319 15.88 -32.08 5.70
N ALA A 320 16.29 -31.85 6.95
CA ALA A 320 15.44 -32.09 8.12
C ALA A 320 14.38 -30.99 8.28
N HIS A 321 14.66 -29.79 7.76
CA HIS A 321 13.80 -28.61 7.83
C HIS A 321 13.56 -28.03 6.44
N PRO A 322 12.76 -28.70 5.59
CA PRO A 322 12.59 -28.31 4.19
C PRO A 322 11.95 -26.93 4.04
N SER A 323 12.24 -26.31 2.90
CA SER A 323 11.63 -25.07 2.44
C SER A 323 10.11 -25.10 2.54
N MET A 324 9.50 -23.98 2.98
CA MET A 324 8.06 -23.86 3.18
C MET A 324 7.44 -22.83 2.22
N PRO A 325 7.34 -23.13 0.92
CA PRO A 325 6.59 -22.30 -0.02
C PRO A 325 5.09 -22.40 0.28
N CYS A 326 4.44 -21.27 0.44
CA CYS A 326 3.02 -21.15 0.72
C CYS A 326 2.31 -20.44 -0.43
N ASN A 327 1.14 -20.95 -0.80
CA ASN A 327 0.22 -20.29 -1.71
C ASN A 327 -0.87 -19.57 -0.91
N MET A 328 -1.17 -18.31 -1.25
CA MET A 328 -2.13 -17.50 -0.50
C MET A 328 -3.55 -18.12 -0.45
N ILE A 329 -3.99 -18.89 -1.45
CA ILE A 329 -5.28 -19.61 -1.41
C ILE A 329 -5.23 -20.78 -0.42
N ARG A 330 -4.12 -21.51 -0.42
CA ARG A 330 -3.97 -22.78 0.31
C ARG A 330 -3.17 -22.63 1.59
N LEU A 331 -2.92 -21.40 2.04
CA LEU A 331 -2.08 -21.08 3.18
C LEU A 331 -2.40 -21.95 4.40
N HIS A 332 -3.68 -22.05 4.77
CA HIS A 332 -4.16 -22.88 5.90
C HIS A 332 -3.78 -24.37 5.81
N LYS A 333 -3.52 -24.89 4.61
CA LYS A 333 -3.00 -26.25 4.39
C LYS A 333 -1.48 -26.24 4.48
N ASP A 334 -0.84 -25.29 3.83
CA ASP A 334 0.62 -25.22 3.70
C ASP A 334 1.32 -25.00 5.06
N ILE A 335 0.69 -24.26 5.99
CA ILE A 335 1.24 -23.98 7.33
C ILE A 335 0.64 -24.82 8.45
N ARG A 336 -0.19 -25.82 8.13
CA ARG A 336 -0.98 -26.58 9.12
C ARG A 336 -0.10 -27.17 10.22
N ASP A 337 0.99 -27.80 9.82
CA ASP A 337 1.89 -28.55 10.69
C ASP A 337 3.08 -27.70 11.18
N ALA A 338 3.14 -26.42 10.78
CA ALA A 338 4.20 -25.51 11.17
C ALA A 338 4.11 -25.15 12.65
N MET A 339 5.26 -25.18 13.33
CA MET A 339 5.42 -24.73 14.71
C MET A 339 5.72 -23.22 14.76
N PRO A 340 5.51 -22.54 15.91
CA PRO A 340 5.78 -21.11 16.04
C PRO A 340 7.19 -20.67 15.63
N GLY A 341 8.19 -21.53 15.83
CA GLY A 341 9.57 -21.26 15.44
C GLY A 341 9.85 -21.40 13.94
N ASP A 342 8.99 -22.11 13.19
CA ASP A 342 9.17 -22.38 11.76
C ASP A 342 8.71 -21.20 10.91
N LEU A 343 7.64 -20.53 11.34
CA LEU A 343 7.04 -19.40 10.64
C LEU A 343 7.75 -18.09 10.96
N ASP A 344 7.99 -17.32 9.92
CA ASP A 344 8.45 -15.95 10.06
C ASP A 344 7.31 -14.99 10.47
N ASP A 345 7.66 -13.71 10.66
CA ASP A 345 6.69 -12.70 11.12
C ASP A 345 5.49 -12.55 10.15
N LEU A 346 5.69 -12.72 8.84
CA LEU A 346 4.59 -12.64 7.87
C LEU A 346 3.69 -13.87 7.92
N GLY A 347 4.28 -15.07 8.03
CA GLY A 347 3.54 -16.33 8.17
C GLY A 347 2.66 -16.35 9.42
N VAL A 348 3.20 -15.91 10.58
CA VAL A 348 2.42 -15.79 11.82
C VAL A 348 1.26 -14.80 11.66
N LEU A 349 1.52 -13.64 11.05
CA LEU A 349 0.48 -12.64 10.76
C LEU A 349 -0.63 -13.21 9.89
N LEU A 350 -0.27 -13.85 8.78
CA LEU A 350 -1.24 -14.41 7.84
C LEU A 350 -2.03 -15.57 8.44
N ARG A 351 -1.42 -16.39 9.31
CA ARG A 351 -2.13 -17.41 10.09
C ARG A 351 -3.21 -16.79 10.98
N ALA A 352 -2.86 -15.74 11.71
CA ALA A 352 -3.79 -15.03 12.60
C ALA A 352 -5.02 -14.51 11.84
N VAL A 353 -4.79 -13.96 10.66
CA VAL A 353 -5.84 -13.40 9.79
C VAL A 353 -6.67 -14.52 9.14
N GLY A 354 -6.05 -15.62 8.72
CA GLY A 354 -6.71 -16.73 8.04
C GLY A 354 -7.50 -17.67 8.99
N GLU A 355 -6.88 -18.12 10.08
CA GLU A 355 -7.47 -19.09 11.00
C GLU A 355 -8.24 -18.41 12.14
N GLY A 356 -7.75 -17.26 12.61
CA GLY A 356 -8.37 -16.48 13.67
C GLY A 356 -7.49 -16.35 14.91
N LEU A 357 -7.83 -15.37 15.74
CA LEU A 357 -6.98 -14.92 16.84
C LEU A 357 -6.98 -15.91 18.02
N LYS A 358 -8.11 -16.59 18.24
CA LYS A 358 -8.25 -17.65 19.27
C LYS A 358 -7.41 -18.88 18.92
N ASP A 359 -7.45 -19.28 17.65
CA ASP A 359 -6.70 -20.43 17.16
C ASP A 359 -5.21 -20.13 17.14
N MET A 360 -4.82 -18.91 16.75
CA MET A 360 -3.45 -18.42 16.89
C MET A 360 -2.96 -18.48 18.35
N ASN A 361 -3.70 -17.92 19.31
CA ASN A 361 -3.32 -17.96 20.73
C ASN A 361 -3.17 -19.40 21.24
N THR A 362 -4.05 -20.29 20.79
CA THR A 362 -3.97 -21.72 21.12
C THR A 362 -2.72 -22.35 20.52
N TRP A 363 -2.37 -22.04 19.28
CA TRP A 363 -1.15 -22.51 18.62
C TRP A 363 0.13 -22.00 19.31
N LEU A 364 0.15 -20.74 19.77
CA LEU A 364 1.27 -20.12 20.47
C LEU A 364 1.45 -20.57 21.92
N ARG A 365 0.50 -21.30 22.52
CA ARG A 365 0.42 -21.57 23.98
C ARG A 365 1.68 -22.20 24.61
N HIS A 366 2.49 -22.89 23.82
CA HIS A 366 3.70 -23.57 24.30
C HIS A 366 4.99 -22.75 24.09
N ASP A 367 4.90 -21.64 23.36
CA ASP A 367 5.99 -20.69 23.14
C ASP A 367 5.67 -19.37 23.85
N LYS A 368 6.25 -19.20 25.04
CA LYS A 368 5.98 -18.02 25.88
C LYS A 368 6.44 -16.72 25.24
N GLU A 369 7.54 -16.74 24.49
CA GLU A 369 8.07 -15.54 23.84
C GLU A 369 7.19 -15.15 22.66
N ALA A 370 6.80 -16.13 21.83
CA ALA A 370 5.89 -15.88 20.72
C ALA A 370 4.50 -15.46 21.22
N LEU A 371 3.99 -16.04 22.32
CA LEU A 371 2.72 -15.60 22.92
C LEU A 371 2.81 -14.20 23.53
N GLN A 372 3.94 -13.80 24.12
CA GLN A 372 4.10 -12.41 24.60
C GLN A 372 4.17 -11.41 23.44
N ARG A 373 4.76 -11.82 22.33
CA ARG A 373 4.96 -10.98 21.15
C ARG A 373 3.70 -10.86 20.28
N TRP A 374 3.02 -11.97 20.05
CA TRP A 374 1.92 -12.11 19.09
C TRP A 374 0.59 -12.41 19.74
N GLY A 375 0.61 -12.98 20.94
CA GLY A 375 -0.59 -13.28 21.69
C GLY A 375 -1.34 -11.99 21.94
N GLN A 376 -2.53 -11.91 21.38
CA GLN A 376 -3.38 -10.78 21.66
C GLN A 376 -3.77 -10.82 23.13
N VAL A 377 -3.60 -9.68 23.79
CA VAL A 377 -4.27 -9.38 25.05
C VAL A 377 -5.77 -9.27 24.73
N GLY A 378 -6.43 -10.42 24.70
CA GLY A 378 -7.87 -10.56 24.75
C GLY A 378 -8.28 -10.96 26.17
N VAL A 379 -8.29 -9.97 27.06
CA VAL A 379 -9.26 -9.91 28.17
C VAL A 379 -10.17 -8.74 27.87
#